data_AF-A0A1L9T4U8-F1
#
_entry.id   AF-A0A1L9T4U8-F1
#
_cell.length_a   1.000
_cell.length_b   1.000
_cell.length_c   1.000
_cell.angle_alpha   90.00
_cell.angle_beta   90.00
_cell.angle_gamma   90.00
#
_symmetry.space_group_name_H-M   'P 1'
#
loop_
_entity.id
_entity.type
_entity.pdbx_description
1 polymer ?
#
loop_
_entity_poly.entity_id
_entity_poly.type
_entity_poly.pdbx_seq_one_letter_code
_entity_poly.pdbx_strand_id
1 'polypeptide(L)'
;MKSSLIAVGALLGLVSAQNAVVHNHCDSSVYVQSFPYDGSAPGPLTTVPKSGTFFEEFRGSGSTIKIAKTKTLEKPLFFGYSFSSNPDYVYY
;
A
#
# COMPACT_ATOMS: atom_id res chain seq x y z
N MET A 1 22.95 -49.80 -3.16
CA MET A 1 23.02 -48.66 -4.10
C MET A 1 21.89 -47.71 -3.71
N LYS A 2 22.18 -46.67 -2.92
CA LYS A 2 22.49 -45.29 -3.32
C LYS A 2 21.35 -44.58 -4.07
N SER A 3 20.69 -43.66 -3.34
CA SER A 3 20.25 -42.32 -3.80
C SER A 3 19.02 -42.27 -4.72
N SER A 4 18.08 -41.34 -4.63
CA SER A 4 17.90 -40.14 -3.80
C SER A 4 16.42 -39.73 -3.87
N LEU A 5 15.85 -39.34 -2.73
CA LEU A 5 14.61 -38.56 -2.69
C LEU A 5 14.98 -37.12 -3.05
N ILE A 6 14.56 -36.64 -4.23
CA ILE A 6 14.65 -35.22 -4.55
C ILE A 6 13.51 -34.53 -3.78
N ALA A 7 13.84 -34.01 -2.61
CA ALA A 7 13.00 -33.03 -1.93
C ALA A 7 13.08 -31.72 -2.72
N VAL A 8 12.05 -31.44 -3.52
CA VAL A 8 11.84 -30.13 -4.12
C VAL A 8 11.46 -29.20 -2.96
N GLY A 9 12.48 -28.57 -2.37
CA GLY A 9 12.30 -27.55 -1.36
C GLY A 9 11.54 -26.39 -1.99
N ALA A 10 10.31 -26.18 -1.53
CA ALA A 10 9.55 -24.99 -1.83
C ALA A 10 10.34 -23.77 -1.33
N LEU A 11 11.08 -23.13 -2.22
CA LEU A 11 11.53 -21.75 -2.06
C LEU A 11 10.28 -20.87 -2.14
N LEU A 12 9.49 -20.87 -1.06
CA LEU A 12 8.55 -19.80 -0.78
C LEU A 12 9.43 -18.57 -0.48
N GLY A 13 9.79 -17.86 -1.54
CA GLY A 13 10.39 -16.54 -1.41
C GLY A 13 9.47 -15.71 -0.54
N LEU A 14 9.91 -15.39 0.67
CA LEU A 14 9.26 -14.45 1.56
C LEU A 14 9.36 -13.08 0.91
N VAL A 15 8.51 -12.79 -0.06
CA VAL A 15 8.35 -11.44 -0.59
C VAL A 15 7.72 -10.64 0.53
N SER A 16 8.54 -9.84 1.22
CA SER A 16 8.03 -8.86 2.16
C SER A 16 7.29 -7.80 1.34
N ALA A 17 5.96 -7.87 1.29
CA ALA A 17 5.16 -6.79 0.73
C ALA A 17 5.40 -5.53 1.57
N GLN A 18 5.92 -4.48 0.93
CA GLN A 18 5.99 -3.15 1.53
C GLN A 18 4.57 -2.59 1.56
N ASN A 19 4.19 -1.90 2.65
CA ASN A 19 2.83 -1.42 2.84
C ASN A 19 2.79 0.09 3.04
N ALA A 20 1.83 0.75 2.40
CA ALA A 20 1.42 2.10 2.75
C ALA A 20 0.31 2.02 3.81
N VAL A 21 0.51 2.67 4.96
CA VAL A 21 -0.37 2.51 6.12
C VAL A 21 -0.88 3.87 6.61
N VAL A 22 -2.16 3.93 6.97
CA VAL A 22 -2.80 5.11 7.61
C VAL A 22 -3.47 4.67 8.89
N HIS A 23 -2.97 5.17 10.03
CA HIS A 23 -3.61 5.00 11.33
C HIS A 23 -4.48 6.21 11.65
N ASN A 24 -5.77 6.00 11.85
CA ASN A 24 -6.70 7.09 12.18
C ASN A 24 -6.80 7.29 13.70
N HIS A 25 -6.01 8.22 14.23
CA HIS A 25 -6.11 8.64 15.64
C HIS A 25 -7.08 9.82 15.87
N CYS A 26 -7.83 10.24 14.84
CA CYS A 26 -8.82 11.30 14.99
C CYS A 26 -10.09 10.81 15.71
N ASP A 27 -10.90 11.75 16.21
CA ASP A 27 -12.18 11.44 16.87
C ASP A 27 -13.32 11.09 15.90
N SER A 28 -13.09 11.16 14.59
CA SER A 28 -14.06 10.87 13.54
C SER A 28 -13.50 9.87 12.54
N SER A 29 -14.39 9.24 11.76
CA SER A 29 -13.96 8.48 10.58
C SER A 29 -13.31 9.38 9.54
N VAL A 30 -12.34 8.83 8.80
CA VAL A 30 -11.74 9.43 7.62
C VAL A 30 -11.94 8.52 6.41
N TYR A 31 -11.79 9.08 5.22
CA TYR A 31 -11.91 8.36 3.96
C TYR A 31 -10.56 8.35 3.26
N VAL A 32 -10.08 7.17 2.92
CA VAL A 32 -8.74 6.95 2.36
C VAL A 32 -8.88 6.28 0.99
N GLN A 33 -8.13 6.76 0.00
CA GLN A 33 -8.09 6.15 -1.32
C GLN A 33 -6.71 6.33 -1.97
N SER A 34 -6.22 5.26 -2.59
CA SER A 34 -4.95 5.21 -3.32
C SER A 34 -5.13 5.59 -4.79
N PHE A 35 -4.30 6.49 -5.30
CA PHE A 35 -4.27 6.96 -6.70
C PHE A 35 -2.90 6.65 -7.32
N PRO A 36 -2.78 5.57 -8.11
CA PRO A 36 -1.51 5.13 -8.69
C PRO A 36 -0.88 6.18 -9.63
N TYR A 37 0.44 6.31 -9.62
CA TYR A 37 1.12 7.31 -10.47
C TYR A 37 1.12 6.96 -11.97
N ASP A 38 0.89 5.69 -12.32
CA ASP A 38 0.73 5.26 -13.71
C ASP A 38 -0.63 5.66 -14.33
N GLY A 39 -1.51 6.29 -13.55
CA GLY A 39 -2.85 6.70 -14.00
C GLY A 39 -3.84 5.54 -14.12
N SER A 40 -3.51 4.34 -13.64
CA SER A 40 -4.45 3.23 -13.53
C SER A 40 -5.58 3.53 -12.55
N ALA A 41 -6.60 2.67 -12.55
CA ALA A 41 -7.79 2.88 -11.73
C ALA A 41 -7.41 3.05 -10.23
N PRO A 42 -7.99 4.06 -9.55
CA PRO A 42 -7.80 4.21 -8.12
C PRO A 42 -8.20 2.96 -7.34
N GLY A 43 -7.57 2.75 -6.18
CA GLY A 43 -8.00 1.74 -5.23
C GLY A 43 -9.42 2.01 -4.69
N PRO A 44 -10.00 1.07 -3.92
CA PRO A 44 -11.31 1.28 -3.32
C PRO A 44 -11.29 2.45 -2.33
N LEU A 45 -12.35 3.25 -2.33
CA LEU A 45 -12.57 4.26 -1.28
C LEU A 45 -12.86 3.56 0.04
N THR A 46 -11.94 3.68 0.99
CA THR A 46 -12.01 2.99 2.28
C THR A 46 -12.44 3.96 3.37
N THR A 47 -13.46 3.60 4.14
CA THR A 47 -13.82 4.33 5.36
C THR A 47 -13.00 3.78 6.52
N VAL A 48 -12.16 4.60 7.12
CA VAL A 48 -11.34 4.24 8.27
C VAL A 48 -11.99 4.83 9.53
N PRO A 49 -12.59 4.01 10.42
CA PRO A 49 -13.23 4.51 11.64
C PRO A 49 -12.19 5.10 12.61
N LYS A 50 -12.66 5.74 13.69
CA LYS A 50 -11.81 6.14 14.81
C LYS A 50 -10.99 4.94 15.31
N SER A 51 -9.69 5.15 15.51
CA SER A 51 -8.70 4.13 15.87
C SER A 51 -8.54 2.99 14.84
N GLY A 52 -9.12 3.14 13.64
CA GLY A 52 -8.99 2.20 12.55
C GLY A 52 -7.68 2.35 11.78
N THR A 53 -7.38 1.37 10.94
CA THR A 53 -6.18 1.38 10.09
C THR A 53 -6.57 1.05 8.64
N PHE A 54 -6.03 1.82 7.70
CA PHE A 54 -5.97 1.45 6.28
C PHE A 54 -4.56 0.95 5.99
N PHE A 55 -4.44 -0.06 5.14
CA PHE A 55 -3.18 -0.45 4.52
C PHE A 55 -3.40 -0.90 3.08
N GLU A 56 -2.41 -0.66 2.23
CA GLU A 56 -2.29 -1.35 0.94
C GLU A 56 -0.86 -1.82 0.73
N GLU A 57 -0.70 -2.91 -0.01
CA GLU A 57 0.59 -3.28 -0.55
C GLU A 57 1.04 -2.22 -1.57
N PHE A 58 2.34 -1.96 -1.62
CA PHE A 58 2.91 -1.03 -2.59
C PHE A 58 2.57 -1.44 -4.01
N ARG A 59 2.04 -0.49 -4.75
CA ARG A 59 1.82 -0.59 -6.19
C ARG A 59 3.15 -0.36 -6.90
N GLY A 60 3.45 -1.14 -7.93
CA GLY A 60 4.74 -1.05 -8.63
C GLY A 60 5.04 0.33 -9.24
N SER A 61 4.01 1.11 -9.59
CA SER A 61 4.14 2.48 -10.07
C SER A 61 4.29 3.53 -8.97
N GLY A 62 4.18 3.14 -7.71
CA GLY A 62 3.94 4.07 -6.61
C GLY A 62 2.49 4.58 -6.58
N SER A 63 2.16 5.35 -5.56
CA SER A 63 0.82 5.92 -5.44
C SER A 63 0.79 7.18 -4.58
N THR A 64 -0.22 8.01 -4.81
CA THR A 64 -0.65 9.04 -3.85
C THR A 64 -1.81 8.51 -3.01
N ILE A 65 -1.61 8.38 -1.71
CA ILE A 65 -2.68 8.06 -0.75
C ILE A 65 -3.36 9.35 -0.33
N LYS A 66 -4.63 9.52 -0.71
CA LYS A 66 -5.47 10.66 -0.31
C LYS A 66 -6.28 10.30 0.93
N ILE A 67 -6.33 11.22 1.89
CA ILE A 67 -7.00 11.10 3.18
C ILE A 67 -7.88 12.33 3.39
N ALA A 68 -9.19 12.15 3.55
CA ALA A 68 -10.13 13.26 3.72
C ALA A 68 -11.20 12.98 4.78
N LYS A 69 -11.88 14.04 5.22
CA LYS A 69 -13.04 13.94 6.11
C LYS A 69 -14.36 13.65 5.39
N THR A 70 -14.38 13.72 4.05
CA THR A 70 -15.56 13.47 3.22
C THR A 70 -15.28 12.40 2.16
N LYS A 71 -16.35 11.74 1.69
CA LYS A 71 -16.26 10.70 0.64
C LYS A 71 -15.84 11.24 -0.73
N THR A 72 -16.05 12.52 -0.98
CA THR A 72 -15.68 13.19 -2.23
C THR A 72 -14.19 13.51 -2.31
N LEU A 73 -13.44 13.28 -1.22
CA LEU A 73 -12.01 13.58 -1.11
C LEU A 73 -11.68 15.04 -1.45
N GLU A 74 -12.56 15.96 -1.08
CA GLU A 74 -12.33 17.39 -1.27
C GLU A 74 -11.22 17.89 -0.33
N LYS A 75 -10.19 18.51 -0.90
CA LYS A 75 -9.00 19.02 -0.17
C LYS A 75 -8.38 17.97 0.77
N PRO A 76 -7.94 16.83 0.23
CA PRO A 76 -7.40 15.76 1.05
C PRO A 76 -6.01 16.13 1.54
N LEU A 77 -5.66 15.66 2.75
CA LEU A 77 -4.26 15.40 3.06
C LEU A 77 -3.80 14.26 2.16
N PHE A 78 -2.53 14.26 1.74
CA PHE A 78 -1.97 13.12 1.05
C PHE A 78 -0.53 12.86 1.47
N PHE A 79 -0.11 11.61 1.30
CA PHE A 79 1.31 11.26 1.21
C PHE A 79 1.50 10.41 -0.05
N GLY A 80 2.69 10.52 -0.64
CA GLY A 80 3.08 9.72 -1.80
C GLY A 80 3.98 8.58 -1.36
N TYR A 81 4.07 7.55 -2.18
CA TYR A 81 5.25 6.70 -2.24
C TYR A 81 5.61 6.43 -3.69
N SER A 82 6.89 6.49 -4.01
CA SER A 82 7.39 6.27 -5.37
C SER A 82 8.77 5.63 -5.39
N PHE A 83 9.15 5.17 -6.57
CA PHE A 83 10.43 4.53 -6.84
C PHE A 83 11.15 5.35 -7.92
N SER A 84 12.48 5.30 -7.94
CA SER A 84 13.27 5.92 -8.99
C SER A 84 13.93 4.87 -9.88
N SER A 85 14.75 5.31 -10.82
CA SER A 85 15.62 4.42 -11.60
C SER A 85 16.70 3.75 -10.74
N ASN A 86 17.00 4.27 -9.55
CA ASN A 86 17.82 3.57 -8.58
C ASN A 86 16.95 2.55 -7.84
N PRO A 87 17.23 1.24 -7.96
CA PRO A 87 16.37 0.19 -7.40
C PRO A 87 16.43 0.09 -5.86
N ASP A 88 17.37 0.78 -5.21
CA ASP A 88 17.63 0.62 -3.79
C ASP A 88 16.82 1.61 -2.92
N TYR A 89 16.08 2.55 -3.52
CA TYR A 89 15.39 3.62 -2.79
C TYR A 89 13.89 3.68 -3.05
N VAL A 90 13.17 4.02 -1.98
CA VAL A 90 11.76 4.45 -1.99
C VAL A 90 11.70 5.89 -1.50
N TYR A 91 10.85 6.71 -2.12
CA TYR A 91 10.59 8.09 -1.75
C TYR A 91 9.18 8.23 -1.19
N TYR A 92 8.98 9.10 -0.20
CA TYR A 92 7.69 9.35 0.47
C TYR A 92 7.54 10.79 0.95
#